data_AF-A0A920KX03-F1
#
_entry.id   AF-A0A920KX03-F1
#
_cell.length_a   1.000
_cell.length_b   1.000
_cell.length_c   1.000
_cell.angle_alpha   90.00
_cell.angle_beta   90.00
_cell.angle_gamma   90.00
#
_symmetry.space_group_name_H-M   'P 1'
#
loop_
_entity.id
_entity.type
_entity.pdbx_description
1 polymer ?
#
loop_
_entity_poly.entity_id
_entity_poly.type
_entity_poly.pdbx_seq_one_letter_code
_entity_poly.pdbx_strand_id
1 'polypeptide(L)' 'MNKLALLFVFVHSLVFANNPVITLNGDAVIEIYRGSTFVDPGATAYDEEDGDISKIQYKFLGQ' A
#
# COMPACT_ATOMS: atom_id res chain seq x y z
N MET A 1 -46.66 -23.88 14.11
CA MET A 1 -46.42 -22.63 14.85
C MET A 1 -44.94 -22.30 14.79
N ASN A 2 -44.61 -21.39 13.87
CA ASN A 2 -43.53 -20.41 13.90
C ASN A 2 -42.12 -20.90 14.25
N LYS A 3 -41.49 -21.64 13.34
CA LYS A 3 -40.02 -21.63 13.27
C LYS A 3 -39.59 -20.50 12.34
N LEU A 4 -39.75 -19.26 12.80
CA LEU A 4 -39.02 -18.13 12.21
C LEU A 4 -37.67 -18.05 12.92
N ALA A 5 -36.65 -18.66 12.31
CA ALA A 5 -35.28 -18.29 12.62
C ALA A 5 -35.02 -16.96 11.94
N LEU A 6 -34.98 -15.87 12.70
CA LEU A 6 -34.44 -14.61 12.22
C LEU A 6 -32.94 -14.84 12.00
N LEU A 7 -32.54 -15.04 10.75
CA LEU A 7 -31.14 -15.15 10.37
C LEU A 7 -30.55 -13.76 10.59
N PHE A 8 -29.82 -13.57 11.70
CA PHE A 8 -28.97 -12.41 11.90
C PHE A 8 -27.89 -12.45 10.82
N VAL A 9 -28.18 -11.86 9.66
CA VAL A 9 -27.14 -11.52 8.70
C VAL A 9 -26.37 -10.39 9.37
N PHE A 10 -25.33 -10.76 10.12
CA PHE A 10 -24.26 -9.82 10.41
C PHE A 10 -23.80 -9.33 9.04
N VAL A 11 -24.14 -8.09 8.69
CA VAL A 11 -23.33 -7.35 7.74
C VAL A 11 -22.00 -7.18 8.46
N HIS A 12 -21.15 -8.19 8.37
CA HIS A 12 -19.75 -8.02 8.69
C HIS A 12 -19.26 -7.12 7.58
N SER A 13 -19.39 -5.82 7.77
CA SER A 13 -18.69 -4.86 6.95
C SER A 13 -17.22 -5.14 7.21
N LEU A 14 -16.62 -6.03 6.40
CA LEU A 14 -15.18 -6.19 6.33
C LEU A 14 -14.66 -4.85 5.81
N VAL A 15 -14.45 -3.91 6.71
CA VAL A 15 -13.58 -2.77 6.42
C VAL A 15 -12.18 -3.29 6.71
N PHE A 16 -11.62 -4.00 5.74
CA PHE A 16 -10.19 -4.06 5.59
C PHE A 16 -9.91 -3.18 4.39
N ALA A 17 -9.70 -1.90 4.68
CA ALA A 17 -8.95 -1.05 3.79
C ALA A 17 -7.67 -0.78 4.56
N ASN A 18 -6.75 -1.74 4.49
CA ASN A 18 -5.42 -1.55 5.04
C ASN A 18 -4.71 -0.62 4.09
N ASN A 19 -4.82 0.70 4.33
CA ASN A 19 -4.24 1.70 3.45
C ASN A 19 -2.78 1.32 3.09
N PRO A 20 -2.34 1.55 1.85
CA PRO A 20 -0.98 1.26 1.44
C PRO A 20 0.04 1.87 2.39
N VAL A 21 1.02 1.05 2.80
CA VAL A 21 2.15 1.48 3.62
C VAL A 21 3.31 1.84 2.69
N ILE A 22 3.68 3.12 2.69
CA ILE A 22 4.90 3.58 2.04
C ILE A 22 6.04 3.56 3.06
N THR A 23 7.13 2.86 2.74
CA THR A 23 8.34 2.78 3.54
C THR A 23 9.48 3.49 2.82
N LEU A 24 10.04 4.52 3.46
CA LEU A 24 11.24 5.20 2.96
C LEU A 24 12.44 4.25 3.08
N ASN A 25 13.22 4.10 2.01
CA ASN A 25 14.50 3.41 2.10
C ASN A 25 15.56 4.42 2.55
N GLY A 26 16.45 4.02 3.45
CA GLY A 26 17.48 4.91 3.98
C GLY A 26 16.97 5.91 5.03
N ASP A 27 17.78 6.92 5.31
CA ASP A 27 17.55 7.84 6.42
C ASP A 27 16.50 8.90 6.08
N ALA A 28 15.72 9.31 7.09
CA ALA A 28 14.77 10.43 6.95
C ALA A 28 15.45 11.77 6.66
N VAL A 29 16.74 11.88 7.00
CA VAL A 29 17.59 13.04 6.71
C VAL A 29 18.93 12.50 6.23
N ILE A 30 19.35 12.92 5.03
CA ILE A 30 20.65 12.55 4.46
C ILE A 30 21.48 13.82 4.31
N GLU A 31 22.63 13.86 4.98
CA GLU A 31 23.61 14.91 4.82
C GLU A 31 24.64 14.51 3.75
N ILE A 32 24.88 15.39 2.79
CA ILE A 32 25.90 15.18 1.75
C ILE A 32 26.83 16.38 1.64
N TYR A 33 28.07 16.13 1.24
CA TYR A 33 29.00 17.20 0.92
C TYR A 33 28.60 17.94 -0.36
N ARG A 34 28.91 19.24 -0.40
CA ARG A 34 28.69 20.06 -1.59
C ARG A 34 29.47 19.49 -2.78
N GLY A 35 28.78 19.33 -3.92
CA GLY A 35 29.36 18.79 -5.14
C GLY A 35 29.30 17.26 -5.23
N SER A 36 28.84 16.57 -4.18
CA SER A 36 28.56 15.14 -4.24
C SER A 36 27.33 14.87 -5.09
N THR A 37 27.35 13.73 -5.80
CA THR A 37 26.15 13.16 -6.40
C THR A 37 25.27 12.57 -5.31
N PHE A 38 24.00 12.98 -5.27
CA PHE A 38 22.98 12.31 -4.48
C PHE A 38 22.43 11.11 -5.24
N VAL A 39 22.43 9.94 -4.62
CA VAL A 39 21.75 8.75 -5.12
C VAL A 39 20.53 8.54 -4.24
N ASP A 40 19.35 8.64 -4.84
CA ASP A 40 18.08 8.42 -4.14
C ASP A 40 17.98 6.95 -3.68
N PRO A 41 17.89 6.66 -2.38
CA PRO A 41 17.67 5.30 -1.89
C PRO A 41 16.28 4.76 -2.26
N GLY A 42 15.35 5.64 -2.63
CA GLY A 42 13.99 5.33 -3.05
C GLY A 42 13.06 5.02 -1.88
N ALA A 43 11.94 4.38 -2.21
CA ALA A 43 10.93 3.93 -1.25
C ALA A 43 10.27 2.64 -1.77
N THR A 44 9.62 1.92 -0.87
CA THR A 44 8.72 0.80 -1.21
C THR A 44 7.29 1.14 -0.82
N ALA A 45 6.32 0.54 -1.50
CA ALA A 45 4.91 0.67 -1.19
C ALA A 45 4.28 -0.73 -1.18
N TYR A 46 3.62 -1.06 -0.08
CA TYR A 46 2.95 -2.34 0.11
C TYR A 46 1.52 -2.11 0.56
N ASP A 47 0.60 -2.75 -0.13
CA ASP A 47 -0.81 -2.80 0.22
C ASP A 47 -1.15 -4.25 0.58
N GLU A 48 -2.01 -4.49 1.57
CA GLU A 48 -2.27 -5.87 2.02
C GLU A 48 -3.02 -6.67 0.96
N GLU A 49 -3.91 -6.00 0.21
CA GLU A 49 -4.73 -6.57 -0.83
C GLU A 49 -3.98 -6.69 -2.17
N ASP A 50 -3.20 -5.67 -2.56
CA ASP A 50 -2.49 -5.63 -3.84
C ASP A 50 -1.02 -6.13 -3.78
N GLY A 51 -0.46 -6.29 -2.58
CA GLY A 51 0.93 -6.68 -2.38
C GLY A 51 1.94 -5.55 -2.67
N ASP A 52 3.09 -5.89 -3.26
CA ASP A 52 4.11 -4.90 -3.61
C ASP A 52 3.67 -4.05 -4.82
N ILE A 53 3.36 -2.78 -4.54
CA ILE A 53 2.99 -1.76 -5.52
C ILE A 53 4.08 -0.67 -5.66
N SER A 54 5.31 -0.95 -5.22
CA SER A 54 6.46 -0.02 -5.25
C SER A 54 6.77 0.52 -6.65
N LYS A 55 6.39 -0.23 -7.68
CA LYS A 55 6.44 0.23 -9.07
C LYS A 55 5.02 0.45 -9.52
N ILE A 56 4.67 1.70 -9.80
CA ILE A 56 3.45 1.97 -10.53
C ILE A 56 3.61 1.33 -11.92
N GLN A 57 3.05 0.13 -12.11
CA GLN A 57 3.02 -0.55 -13.41
C GLN A 57 2.00 0.17 -14.31
N TYR A 58 2.25 1.43 -14.64
CA TYR A 58 1.76 1.91 -15.93
C TYR A 58 2.63 1.25 -17.00
N LYS A 59 2.29 0.00 -17.32
CA LYS A 59 2.53 -0.53 -18.64
C LYS A 59 1.73 0.40 -19.56
N PHE A 60 2.38 1.44 -20.07
CA PHE A 60 1.90 2.08 -21.28
C PHE A 60 1.81 0.94 -22.29
N LEU A 61 0.59 0.43 -22.49
CA LEU A 61 0.31 -0.52 -23.55
C LEU A 61 0.64 0.24 -24.82
N GLY A 62 1.78 -0.13 -25.42
CA GLY A 62 2.53 0.74 -26.30
C GLY A 62 1.71 1.40 -27.40
N GLN A 63 1.83 2.72 -27.47
CA GLN A 63 1.95 3.55 -28.66
C GLN A 63 2.52 4.92 -28.24
#